data_AF-A0A7K3ZLE3-F1
#
_entry.id   AF-A0A7K3ZLE3-F1
#
_cell.length_a   1.000
_cell.length_b   1.000
_cell.length_c   1.000
_cell.angle_alpha   90.00
_cell.angle_beta   90.00
_cell.angle_gamma   90.00
#
_symmetry.space_group_name_H-M   'P 1'
#
loop_
_entity.id
_entity.type
_entity.pdbx_description
1 polymer ?
#
loop_
_entity_poly.entity_id
_entity_poly.type
_entity_poly.pdbx_seq_one_letter_code
_entity_poly.pdbx_strand_id
1 'polypeptide(L)' 'GPMVATSANIHSHPDSVEVNAAIDDFGAAVSAYIDCGRCTLGKPSTIVWLENGEIEIIRQGAISREQIKEVLKC' A
#
# COMPACT_ATOMS: atom_id res chain seq x y z
N GLY A 1 -10.27 -16.38 5.72
CA GLY A 1 -9.70 -15.71 6.91
C GLY A 1 -9.13 -14.36 6.52
N PRO A 2 -8.54 -13.59 7.45
CA PRO A 2 -7.83 -12.35 7.10
C PRO A 2 -6.64 -12.67 6.19
N MET A 3 -6.38 -11.80 5.21
CA MET A 3 -5.18 -11.87 4.39
C MET A 3 -4.16 -10.88 4.92
N VAL A 4 -2.98 -11.36 5.27
CA VAL A 4 -1.85 -10.52 5.65
C VAL A 4 -1.00 -10.33 4.39
N ALA A 5 -0.81 -9.09 3.98
CA ALA A 5 -0.06 -8.77 2.77
C ALA A 5 0.74 -7.47 2.95
N THR A 6 1.89 -7.43 2.28
CA THR A 6 2.70 -6.22 2.06
C THR A 6 2.71 -5.90 0.56
N SER A 7 3.47 -4.89 0.14
CA SER A 7 3.75 -4.69 -1.28
C SER A 7 4.42 -5.93 -1.87
N ALA A 8 4.07 -6.26 -3.13
CA ALA A 8 4.53 -7.46 -3.81
C ALA A 8 5.87 -7.22 -4.51
N ASN A 9 6.91 -6.92 -3.73
CA ASN A 9 8.27 -6.69 -4.20
C ASN A 9 9.30 -7.22 -3.20
N ILE A 10 10.53 -7.46 -3.67
CA ILE A 10 11.68 -7.71 -2.82
C ILE A 10 11.97 -6.47 -1.98
N HIS A 11 12.43 -6.67 -0.75
CA HIS A 11 12.79 -5.59 0.14
C HIS A 11 13.77 -4.60 -0.53
N SER A 12 13.52 -3.30 -0.37
CA SER A 12 14.25 -2.19 -1.01
C SER A 12 14.05 -2.00 -2.52
N HIS A 13 13.34 -2.89 -3.20
CA HIS A 13 12.89 -2.62 -4.57
C HIS A 13 11.70 -1.65 -4.56
N PRO A 14 11.43 -0.96 -5.69
CA PRO A 14 10.21 -0.16 -5.84
C PRO A 14 8.94 -0.99 -5.64
N ASP A 15 7.86 -0.34 -5.20
CA ASP A 15 6.56 -1.00 -5.08
C ASP A 15 6.07 -1.49 -6.45
N SER A 16 5.73 -2.77 -6.53
CA SER A 16 5.14 -3.37 -7.73
C SER A 16 3.72 -2.85 -7.96
N VAL A 17 3.51 -2.10 -9.06
CA VAL A 17 2.20 -1.54 -9.46
C VAL A 17 1.58 -2.23 -10.67
N GLU A 18 2.21 -3.28 -11.18
CA GLU A 18 1.71 -4.18 -12.22
C GLU A 18 2.37 -5.56 -12.07
N VAL A 19 1.77 -6.60 -12.65
CA VAL A 19 2.18 -7.99 -12.40
C VAL A 19 3.62 -8.28 -12.82
N ASN A 20 4.09 -7.67 -13.92
CA ASN A 20 5.42 -7.93 -14.48
C ASN A 20 6.53 -7.56 -13.50
N ALA A 21 6.40 -6.44 -12.77
CA ALA A 21 7.37 -6.03 -11.75
C ALA A 21 7.45 -7.06 -10.60
N ALA A 22 6.31 -7.63 -10.20
CA ALA A 22 6.29 -8.69 -9.19
C ALA A 22 6.90 -10.01 -9.71
N ILE A 23 6.72 -10.33 -11.00
CA ILE A 23 7.32 -11.50 -11.65
C ILE A 23 8.84 -11.33 -11.74
N ASP A 24 9.33 -10.14 -12.08
CA ASP A 24 10.76 -9.83 -12.13
C ASP A 24 11.41 -10.00 -10.76
N ASP A 25 10.70 -9.62 -9.69
CA ASP A 25 11.18 -9.76 -8.32
C ASP A 25 11.13 -11.21 -7.81
N PHE A 26 10.01 -11.92 -7.96
CA PHE A 26 9.83 -13.22 -7.29
C PHE A 26 10.02 -14.43 -8.20
N GLY A 27 9.86 -14.31 -9.52
CA GLY A 27 9.96 -15.42 -10.47
C GLY A 27 9.16 -16.65 -10.02
N ALA A 28 9.86 -17.77 -9.82
CA ALA A 28 9.24 -19.03 -9.36
C ALA A 28 9.15 -19.18 -7.82
N ALA A 29 9.55 -18.16 -7.04
CA ALA A 29 9.57 -18.23 -5.57
C ALA A 29 8.17 -18.18 -4.93
N VAL A 30 7.15 -17.74 -5.67
CA VAL A 30 5.76 -17.70 -5.22
C VAL A 30 4.90 -18.63 -6.10
N SER A 31 3.85 -19.20 -5.50
CA SER A 31 3.04 -20.22 -6.17
C SER A 31 2.08 -19.68 -7.23
N ALA A 32 1.77 -18.38 -7.20
CA ALA A 32 0.79 -17.78 -8.10
C ALA A 32 1.00 -16.26 -8.28
N TYR A 33 0.57 -15.78 -9.44
CA TYR A 33 0.39 -14.36 -9.77
C TYR A 33 -1.04 -14.15 -10.29
N ILE A 34 -1.66 -13.02 -9.93
CA ILE A 34 -2.98 -12.64 -10.42
C ILE A 34 -2.83 -11.31 -11.16
N ASP A 35 -3.00 -11.34 -12.49
CA ASP A 35 -2.92 -10.15 -13.33
C ASP A 35 -4.30 -9.53 -13.53
N CYS A 36 -4.48 -8.31 -12.99
CA CYS A 36 -5.67 -7.48 -13.18
C CYS A 36 -5.33 -6.13 -13.83
N GLY A 37 -4.17 -6.02 -14.49
CA GLY A 37 -3.64 -4.77 -15.01
C GLY A 37 -2.98 -3.90 -13.95
N ARG A 38 -2.65 -2.66 -14.34
CA ARG A 38 -1.91 -1.70 -13.51
C ARG A 38 -2.76 -1.14 -12.36
N CYS A 39 -2.16 -0.98 -11.18
CA CYS A 39 -2.79 -0.33 -10.04
C CYS A 39 -3.26 1.09 -10.40
N THR A 40 -4.52 1.40 -10.14
CA THR A 40 -5.13 2.69 -10.49
C THR A 40 -4.55 3.88 -9.72
N LEU A 41 -4.13 3.66 -8.47
CA LEU A 41 -3.56 4.70 -7.62
C LEU A 41 -2.02 4.75 -7.66
N GLY A 42 -1.37 3.61 -7.91
CA GLY A 42 0.10 3.48 -7.96
C GLY A 42 0.84 3.93 -6.69
N LYS A 43 0.14 4.11 -5.58
CA LYS A 43 0.67 4.61 -4.30
C LYS A 43 0.25 3.69 -3.16
N PRO A 44 1.10 3.52 -2.13
CA PRO A 44 0.75 2.75 -0.96
C PRO A 44 -0.37 3.43 -0.14
N SER A 45 -0.95 2.69 0.80
CA SER A 45 -1.96 3.21 1.71
C SER A 45 -1.40 4.28 2.64
N THR A 46 -2.23 5.27 2.96
CA THR A 46 -1.99 6.18 4.08
C THR A 46 -2.18 5.41 5.39
N ILE A 47 -1.24 5.52 6.32
CA ILE A 47 -1.30 4.91 7.64
C ILE A 47 -1.41 6.03 8.66
N VAL A 48 -2.46 5.98 9.49
CA VAL A 48 -2.68 6.88 10.60
C VAL A 48 -2.65 6.12 11.92
N TRP A 49 -2.06 6.73 12.93
CA TRP A 49 -2.15 6.30 14.31
C TRP A 49 -3.19 7.17 15.02
N LEU A 50 -4.12 6.53 15.72
CA LEU A 50 -5.21 7.17 16.45
C LEU A 50 -5.06 6.81 17.92
N GLU A 51 -4.75 7.79 18.75
CA GLU A 51 -4.54 7.57 20.18
C GLU A 51 -5.00 8.78 20.98
N ASN A 52 -5.80 8.56 22.03
CA ASN A 52 -6.30 9.61 22.93
C ASN A 52 -7.00 10.80 22.23
N GLY A 53 -7.55 10.59 21.04
CA GLY A 53 -8.18 11.64 20.23
C GLY A 53 -7.22 12.41 19.33
N GLU A 54 -5.92 12.13 19.40
CA GLU A 54 -4.89 12.69 18.52
C GLU A 54 -4.66 11.80 17.30
N ILE A 55 -4.27 12.45 16.19
CA ILE A 55 -4.01 11.78 14.90
C ILE A 55 -2.57 12.05 14.46
N GLU A 56 -1.82 10.98 14.26
CA GLU A 56 -0.50 11.03 13.65
C GLU A 56 -0.51 10.30 12.31
N ILE A 57 0.01 10.94 11.26
CA ILE A 57 0.20 10.28 9.96
C ILE A 57 1.57 9.58 9.98
N ILE A 58 1.55 8.26 10.15
CA ILE A 58 2.75 7.40 10.17
C ILE A 58 3.32 7.24 8.76
N ARG A 59 2.44 7.14 7.75
CA ARG A 59 2.85 7.11 6.34
C ARG A 59 1.85 7.86 5.49
N GLN A 60 2.30 8.86 4.75
CA GLN A 60 1.48 9.52 3.74
C GLN A 60 1.36 8.63 2.50
N GLY A 61 0.13 8.31 2.11
CA GLY A 61 -0.19 7.49 0.93
C GLY A 61 -1.22 8.17 0.04
N ALA A 62 -2.09 7.36 -0.57
CA ALA A 62 -3.08 7.84 -1.54
C ALA A 62 -4.14 8.81 -0.96
N ILE A 63 -4.44 8.74 0.33
CA ILE A 63 -5.40 9.63 1.00
C ILE A 63 -4.64 10.81 1.60
N SER A 64 -4.97 12.04 1.20
CA SER A 64 -4.25 13.24 1.64
C SER A 64 -4.54 13.61 3.10
N ARG A 65 -3.64 14.39 3.71
CA ARG A 65 -3.83 14.93 5.07
C ARG A 65 -5.09 15.79 5.14
N GLU A 66 -5.37 16.58 4.12
CA GLU A 66 -6.54 17.46 4.04
C GLU A 66 -7.83 16.66 4.06
N GLN A 67 -7.90 15.57 3.27
CA GLN A 67 -9.06 14.66 3.26
C GLN A 67 -9.29 14.02 4.63
N ILE A 68 -8.22 13.67 5.35
CA ILE A 68 -8.32 13.11 6.70
C ILE A 68 -8.84 14.16 7.69
N LYS A 69 -8.29 15.37 7.65
CA LYS A 69 -8.70 16.48 8.52
C LYS A 69 -10.14 16.90 8.31
N GLU A 70 -10.62 16.89 7.08
CA GLU A 70 -12.01 17.21 6.74
C GLU A 70 -13.00 16.31 7.48
N VAL A 71 -12.69 15.02 7.59
CA VAL A 71 -13.56 14.03 8.24
C VAL A 71 -13.38 14.04 9.77
N LEU A 72 -12.14 14.10 10.24
CA LEU A 72 -11.83 13.97 11.67
C LEU A 72 -11.95 15.29 12.44
N LYS A 73 -12.11 16.43 11.76
CA LYS A 73 -12.27 17.78 12.33
C LYS A 73 -11.12 18.19 13.28
N CYS A 74 -9.90 17.79 12.92
CA CYS A 74 -8.64 18.05 13.61
C CYS A 74 -7.67 18.90 12.76
#